data_AF-A0A367Z3Q3-F1
#
_entry.id   AF-A0A367Z3Q3-F1
#
_cell.length_a   1.000
_cell.length_b   1.000
_cell.length_c   1.000
_cell.angle_alpha   90.00
_cell.angle_beta   90.00
_cell.angle_gamma   90.00
#
_symmetry.space_group_name_H-M   'P 1'
#
loop_
_entity.id
_entity.type
_entity.pdbx_description
1 polymer ?
#
loop_
_entity_poly.entity_id
_entity_poly.type
_entity_poly.pdbx_seq_one_letter_code
_entity_poly.pdbx_strand_id
1 'polypeptide(L)'
;MEIDISHLGKHQKTTLWAGLGFGVLIVLALLGRYYTPGERVLTWQEWQIRKAERLHKTEYALLCQQMNRLAEVLAEKSPEPIRAALIARDVIAKTNTVKSPSLGQHHQAVVNAAQDVSDWGAGLLDYNTAVEAITEAYGYCEP
;
A
#
# COMPACT_ATOMS: atom_id res chain seq x y z
N MET A 1 -45.66 -1.03 -55.23
CA MET A 1 -45.65 -0.57 -53.82
C MET A 1 -44.37 -1.12 -53.23
N GLU A 2 -43.30 -0.33 -53.27
CA GLU A 2 -41.98 -0.74 -52.80
C GLU A 2 -41.85 -0.22 -51.37
N ILE A 3 -41.75 -1.13 -50.41
CA ILE A 3 -41.61 -0.76 -49.00
C ILE A 3 -40.15 -0.39 -48.81
N ASP A 4 -39.88 0.90 -48.64
CA ASP A 4 -38.54 1.42 -48.41
C ASP A 4 -38.07 1.05 -47.00
N ILE A 5 -37.17 0.05 -46.92
CA ILE A 5 -36.66 -0.56 -45.68
C ILE A 5 -35.41 0.18 -45.15
N SER A 6 -34.98 1.26 -45.83
CA SER A 6 -33.72 1.96 -45.53
C SER A 6 -33.70 2.67 -44.17
N HIS A 7 -34.86 2.91 -43.55
CA HIS A 7 -34.99 3.58 -42.25
C HIS A 7 -34.76 2.67 -41.02
N LEU A 8 -34.79 1.33 -41.19
CA LEU A 8 -34.70 0.37 -40.07
C LEU A 8 -33.26 0.20 -39.52
N GLY A 9 -32.23 0.35 -40.36
CA GLY A 9 -30.84 0.17 -39.96
C GLY A 9 -30.26 1.29 -39.09
N LYS A 10 -30.82 2.50 -39.16
CA LYS A 10 -30.33 3.67 -38.42
C LYS A 10 -30.76 3.62 -36.95
N HIS A 11 -31.98 3.17 -36.66
CA HIS A 11 -32.49 2.97 -35.29
C HIS A 11 -31.84 1.80 -34.57
N GLN A 12 -31.45 0.75 -35.29
CA GLN A 12 -30.78 -0.42 -34.70
C GLN A 12 -29.38 -0.06 -34.16
N LYS A 13 -28.64 0.81 -34.86
CA LYS A 13 -27.33 1.28 -34.38
C LYS A 13 -27.47 2.19 -33.16
N THR A 14 -28.37 3.16 -33.17
CA THR A 14 -28.57 4.06 -32.02
C THR A 14 -29.09 3.34 -30.78
N THR A 15 -29.96 2.32 -30.93
CA THR A 15 -30.42 1.50 -29.81
C THR A 15 -29.31 0.61 -29.23
N LEU A 16 -28.39 0.08 -30.06
CA LEU A 16 -27.21 -0.63 -29.58
C LEU A 16 -26.26 0.27 -28.79
N TRP A 17 -25.96 1.49 -29.28
CA TRP A 17 -25.12 2.44 -28.54
C TRP A 17 -25.78 2.92 -27.25
N ALA A 18 -27.10 3.13 -27.25
CA ALA A 18 -27.87 3.47 -26.05
C ALA A 18 -27.85 2.32 -25.02
N GLY A 19 -28.02 1.08 -25.47
CA GLY A 19 -27.94 -0.11 -24.61
C GLY A 19 -26.55 -0.29 -23.99
N LEU A 20 -25.49 -0.06 -24.78
CA LEU A 20 -24.11 -0.11 -24.28
C LEU A 20 -23.82 1.01 -23.27
N GLY A 21 -24.29 2.24 -23.54
CA GLY A 21 -24.20 3.34 -22.59
C GLY A 21 -24.93 3.04 -21.27
N PHE A 22 -26.12 2.45 -21.35
CA PHE A 22 -26.89 2.05 -20.16
C PHE A 22 -26.19 0.93 -19.39
N GLY A 23 -25.61 -0.05 -20.08
CA GLY A 23 -24.79 -1.10 -19.47
C GLY A 23 -23.59 -0.54 -18.71
N VAL A 24 -22.87 0.42 -19.30
CA VAL A 24 -21.76 1.12 -18.63
C VAL A 24 -22.24 1.84 -17.37
N LEU A 25 -23.40 2.52 -17.42
CA LEU A 25 -23.98 3.20 -16.25
C LEU A 25 -24.36 2.22 -15.13
N ILE A 26 -24.93 1.05 -15.46
CA ILE A 26 -25.24 0.02 -14.47
C ILE A 26 -23.96 -0.49 -13.81
N VAL A 27 -22.92 -0.78 -14.58
CA VAL A 27 -21.62 -1.24 -14.06
C VAL A 27 -21.00 -0.19 -13.14
N LEU A 28 -21.04 1.10 -13.53
CA LEU A 28 -20.59 2.21 -12.68
C LEU A 28 -21.41 2.33 -11.40
N ALA A 29 -22.73 2.17 -11.46
CA ALA A 29 -23.60 2.23 -10.28
C ALA A 29 -23.31 1.08 -9.30
N LEU A 30 -23.08 -0.13 -9.81
CA LEU A 30 -22.71 -1.29 -8.99
C LEU A 30 -21.30 -1.15 -8.38
N LEU A 31 -20.32 -0.65 -9.16
CA LEU A 31 -19.00 -0.34 -8.62
C LEU A 31 -19.06 0.74 -7.55
N GLY A 32 -19.86 1.80 -7.77
CA GLY A 32 -20.07 2.86 -6.80
C GLY A 32 -20.65 2.34 -5.49
N ARG A 33 -21.60 1.40 -5.56
CA ARG A 33 -22.17 0.74 -4.38
C ARG A 33 -21.16 -0.12 -3.63
N TYR A 34 -20.32 -0.87 -4.33
CA TYR A 34 -19.30 -1.71 -3.69
C TYR A 34 -18.19 -0.88 -3.02
N TYR A 35 -17.78 0.23 -3.64
CA TYR A 35 -16.70 1.07 -3.13
C TYR A 35 -17.12 2.14 -2.12
N THR A 36 -18.42 2.38 -1.91
CA THR A 36 -18.93 3.37 -0.96
C THR A 36 -19.52 2.69 0.29
N PRO A 37 -18.73 2.42 1.34
CA PRO A 37 -19.27 1.96 2.61
C PRO A 37 -19.83 3.18 3.37
N GLY A 38 -21.15 3.30 3.44
CA GLY A 38 -21.87 4.27 4.28
C GLY A 38 -23.26 4.64 3.75
N GLU A 39 -24.20 4.94 4.65
CA GLU A 39 -25.58 5.38 4.35
C GLU A 39 -25.67 6.76 3.68
N ARG A 40 -24.55 7.48 3.55
CA ARG A 40 -24.48 8.82 2.96
C ARG A 40 -23.45 8.91 1.84
N VAL A 41 -23.80 9.68 0.81
CA VAL A 41 -22.86 10.08 -0.24
C VAL A 41 -21.81 10.99 0.39
N LEU A 42 -20.55 10.58 0.32
CA LEU A 42 -19.43 11.38 0.81
C LEU A 42 -19.21 12.57 -0.11
N THR A 43 -18.96 13.73 0.49
CA THR A 43 -18.43 14.89 -0.23
C THR A 43 -17.04 14.57 -0.80
N TRP A 44 -16.61 15.33 -1.81
CA TRP A 44 -15.28 15.18 -2.41
C TRP A 44 -14.17 15.25 -1.36
N GLN A 45 -14.30 16.16 -0.39
CA GLN A 45 -13.34 16.34 0.69
C GLN A 45 -13.28 15.12 1.62
N GLU A 46 -14.43 14.55 2.01
CA GLU A 46 -14.47 13.33 2.81
C GLU A 46 -13.85 12.13 2.08
N TRP A 47 -14.02 12.04 0.76
CA TRP A 47 -13.37 11.03 -0.07
C TRP A 47 -11.84 11.15 -0.03
N GLN A 48 -11.31 12.38 -0.15
CA GLN A 48 -9.87 12.63 -0.07
C GLN A 48 -9.32 12.27 1.32
N ILE A 49 -10.04 12.64 2.39
CA ILE A 49 -9.64 12.32 3.76
C ILE A 49 -9.60 10.80 3.98
N ARG A 50 -10.66 10.07 3.61
CA ARG A 50 -10.67 8.60 3.73
C ARG A 50 -9.58 7.94 2.91
N LYS A 51 -9.28 8.46 1.72
CA LYS A 51 -8.20 7.94 0.88
C LYS A 51 -6.84 8.15 1.55
N ALA A 52 -6.59 9.34 2.09
CA ALA A 52 -5.37 9.65 2.83
C ALA A 52 -5.24 8.79 4.08
N GLU A 53 -6.33 8.61 4.84
CA GLU A 53 -6.35 7.76 6.04
C GLU A 53 -6.06 6.29 5.70
N ARG A 54 -6.67 5.76 4.63
CA ARG A 54 -6.39 4.39 4.17
C ARG A 54 -4.94 4.24 3.76
N LEU A 55 -4.41 5.18 2.98
CA LEU A 55 -3.01 5.15 2.55
C LEU A 55 -2.06 5.19 3.75
N HIS A 56 -2.31 6.10 4.70
CA HIS A 56 -1.53 6.22 5.92
C HIS A 56 -1.55 4.91 6.72
N LYS A 57 -2.73 4.31 6.95
CA LYS A 57 -2.83 3.01 7.65
C LYS A 57 -2.09 1.90 6.93
N THR A 58 -2.16 1.83 5.61
CA THR A 58 -1.45 0.80 4.84
C THR A 58 0.06 0.98 4.88
N GLU A 59 0.55 2.22 4.80
CA GLU A 59 1.98 2.52 4.86
C GLU A 59 2.53 2.31 6.27
N TYR A 60 1.80 2.72 7.30
CA TYR A 60 2.15 2.44 8.70
C TYR A 60 2.25 0.94 8.96
N ALA A 61 1.25 0.16 8.52
CA ALA A 61 1.27 -1.29 8.65
C ALA A 61 2.45 -1.93 7.90
N LEU A 62 2.81 -1.42 6.73
CA LEU A 62 3.98 -1.89 5.97
C LEU A 62 5.27 -1.65 6.74
N LEU A 63 5.47 -0.45 7.29
CA LEU A 63 6.66 -0.11 8.08
C LEU A 63 6.81 -1.04 9.28
N CYS A 64 5.74 -1.24 10.04
CA CYS A 64 5.77 -2.11 11.21
C CYS A 64 5.92 -3.59 10.86
N GLN A 65 5.34 -4.04 9.73
CA GLN A 65 5.60 -5.38 9.22
C GLN A 65 7.10 -5.57 8.88
N GLN A 66 7.74 -4.59 8.24
CA GLN A 66 9.16 -4.68 7.93
C GLN A 66 10.04 -4.64 9.19
N MET A 67 9.66 -3.83 10.19
CA MET A 67 10.33 -3.81 11.49
C MET A 67 10.27 -5.18 12.17
N ASN A 68 9.09 -5.78 12.23
CA ASN A 68 8.90 -7.12 12.80
C ASN A 68 9.79 -8.14 12.13
N ARG A 69 9.93 -8.05 10.81
CA ARG A 69 10.78 -8.95 10.04
C ARG A 69 12.26 -8.80 10.37
N LEU A 70 12.76 -7.59 10.63
CA LEU A 70 14.14 -7.38 11.09
C LEU A 70 14.34 -8.01 12.47
N ALA A 71 13.38 -7.80 13.37
CA ALA A 71 13.40 -8.32 14.72
C ALA A 71 13.40 -9.85 14.75
N GLU A 72 12.54 -10.47 13.94
CA GLU A 72 12.45 -11.92 13.80
C GLU A 72 13.80 -12.53 13.41
N VAL A 73 14.55 -11.88 12.53
CA VAL A 73 15.85 -12.37 12.09
C VAL A 73 16.90 -12.30 13.19
N LEU A 74 16.92 -11.21 13.98
CA LEU A 74 17.86 -11.12 15.11
C LEU A 74 17.44 -12.01 16.28
N ALA A 75 16.14 -12.26 16.47
CA ALA A 75 15.62 -13.10 17.55
C ALA A 75 15.89 -14.61 17.36
N GLU A 76 16.40 -15.03 16.20
CA GLU A 76 16.79 -16.42 15.97
C GLU A 76 17.90 -16.86 16.93
N LYS A 77 17.87 -18.13 17.38
CA LYS A 77 18.84 -18.67 18.36
C LYS A 77 20.29 -18.56 17.90
N SER A 78 20.52 -18.52 16.59
CA SER A 78 21.82 -18.33 15.95
C SER A 78 21.61 -17.49 14.69
N PRO A 79 21.55 -16.16 14.83
CA PRO A 79 21.17 -15.30 13.72
C PRO A 79 22.34 -15.24 12.71
N GLU A 80 22.05 -15.61 11.46
CA GLU A 80 23.05 -15.61 10.39
C GLU A 80 23.29 -14.17 9.87
N PRO A 81 24.51 -13.60 10.01
CA PRO A 81 24.77 -12.19 9.69
C PRO A 81 24.50 -11.83 8.22
N ILE A 82 24.87 -12.72 7.29
CA ILE A 82 24.66 -12.52 5.85
C ILE A 82 23.16 -12.51 5.51
N ARG A 83 22.40 -13.44 6.11
CA ARG A 83 20.94 -13.51 5.91
C ARG A 83 20.27 -12.24 6.44
N ALA A 84 20.71 -11.74 7.59
CA ALA A 84 20.22 -10.49 8.15
C ALA A 84 20.52 -9.28 7.25
N ALA A 85 21.73 -9.16 6.71
CA ALA A 85 22.05 -8.07 5.78
C ALA A 85 21.22 -8.11 4.49
N LEU A 86 20.92 -9.29 3.96
CA LEU A 86 20.05 -9.43 2.78
C LEU A 86 18.61 -9.00 3.08
N ILE A 87 18.09 -9.40 4.25
CA ILE A 87 16.74 -9.04 4.67
C ILE A 87 16.66 -7.53 4.95
N ALA A 88 17.67 -6.95 5.59
CA ALA A 88 17.78 -5.51 5.80
C ALA A 88 17.72 -4.71 4.49
N ARG A 89 18.45 -5.15 3.46
CA ARG A 89 18.41 -4.50 2.14
C ARG A 89 17.04 -4.61 1.47
N ASP A 90 16.37 -5.75 1.59
CA ASP A 90 15.00 -5.94 1.12
C ASP A 90 14.01 -5.04 1.86
N VAL A 91 14.19 -4.86 3.17
CA VAL A 91 13.39 -3.95 4.00
C VAL A 91 13.54 -2.51 3.50
N ILE A 92 14.76 -2.01 3.32
CA ILE A 92 15.02 -0.66 2.79
C ILE A 92 14.36 -0.47 1.43
N ALA A 93 14.49 -1.46 0.52
CA ALA A 93 13.87 -1.39 -0.79
C ALA A 93 12.34 -1.31 -0.73
N LYS A 94 11.72 -2.04 0.20
CA LYS A 94 10.25 -2.04 0.40
C LYS A 94 9.76 -0.76 1.07
N THR A 95 10.49 -0.21 2.03
CA THR A 95 10.09 0.99 2.75
C THR A 95 10.16 2.24 1.87
N ASN A 96 11.05 2.28 0.87
CA ASN A 96 11.12 3.36 -0.13
C ASN A 96 9.82 3.58 -0.94
N THR A 97 8.87 2.65 -0.87
CA THR A 97 7.55 2.82 -1.49
C THR A 97 6.59 3.68 -0.68
N VAL A 98 6.89 3.94 0.60
CA VAL A 98 6.13 4.79 1.51
C VAL A 98 6.31 6.25 1.12
N LYS A 99 5.21 6.97 0.91
CA LYS A 99 5.23 8.36 0.44
C LYS A 99 4.57 9.33 1.40
N SER A 100 3.86 8.86 2.43
CA SER A 100 3.16 9.74 3.36
C SER A 100 4.14 10.60 4.17
N PRO A 101 4.03 11.94 4.09
CA PRO A 101 4.90 12.85 4.85
C PRO A 101 4.74 12.66 6.36
N SER A 102 3.54 12.28 6.81
CA SER A 102 3.24 12.05 8.24
C SER A 102 4.03 10.90 8.86
N LEU A 103 4.51 9.95 8.04
CA LEU A 103 5.29 8.80 8.48
C LEU A 103 6.80 8.99 8.29
N GLY A 104 7.26 10.20 7.97
CA GLY A 104 8.68 10.45 7.67
C GLY A 104 9.63 10.02 8.78
N GLN A 105 9.29 10.28 10.05
CA GLN A 105 10.09 9.84 11.20
C GLN A 105 10.09 8.31 11.34
N HIS A 106 8.95 7.65 11.16
CA HIS A 106 8.83 6.19 11.26
C HIS A 106 9.64 5.51 10.15
N HIS A 107 9.52 6.03 8.93
CA HIS A 107 10.28 5.56 7.79
C HIS A 107 11.79 5.69 8.02
N GLN A 108 12.24 6.85 8.52
CA GLN A 108 13.66 7.05 8.82
C GLN A 108 14.16 6.10 9.90
N ALA A 109 13.39 5.88 10.97
CA ALA A 109 13.74 4.95 12.03
C ALA A 109 13.91 3.51 11.49
N VAL A 110 12.98 3.05 10.64
CA VAL A 110 13.05 1.74 9.99
C VAL A 110 14.27 1.61 9.09
N VAL A 111 14.57 2.65 8.30
CA VAL A 111 15.73 2.65 7.39
C VAL A 111 17.05 2.64 8.16
N ASN A 112 17.16 3.43 9.23
CA ASN A 112 18.35 3.45 10.09
C ASN A 112 18.56 2.08 10.74
N ALA A 113 17.52 1.50 11.35
CA ALA A 113 17.59 0.17 11.95
C ALA A 113 17.99 -0.91 10.93
N ALA A 114 17.44 -0.86 9.71
CA ALA A 114 17.83 -1.77 8.65
C ALA A 114 19.29 -1.57 8.22
N GLN A 115 19.79 -0.33 8.16
CA GLN A 115 21.19 -0.05 7.87
C GLN A 115 22.11 -0.64 8.93
N ASP A 116 21.81 -0.45 10.20
CA ASP A 116 22.63 -0.98 11.31
C ASP A 116 22.65 -2.52 11.31
N VAL A 117 21.53 -3.17 10.97
CA VAL A 117 21.46 -4.63 10.78
C VAL A 117 22.30 -5.08 9.59
N SER A 118 22.29 -4.33 8.49
CA SER A 118 23.14 -4.60 7.33
C SER A 118 24.63 -4.44 7.67
N ASP A 119 24.97 -3.42 8.45
CA ASP A 119 26.34 -3.12 8.85
C ASP A 119 26.87 -4.14 9.87
N TRP A 120 26.03 -4.61 10.80
CA TRP A 120 26.32 -5.79 11.61
C TRP A 120 26.57 -7.03 10.74
N GLY A 121 25.69 -7.29 9.77
CA GLY A 121 25.84 -8.40 8.83
C GLY A 121 27.12 -8.35 7.98
N ALA A 122 27.64 -7.14 7.75
CA ALA A 122 28.91 -6.89 7.07
C ALA A 122 30.14 -6.92 8.01
N GLY A 123 29.93 -7.04 9.33
CA GLY A 123 30.99 -7.02 10.33
C GLY A 123 31.53 -5.62 10.65
N LEU A 124 30.77 -4.56 10.32
CA LEU A 124 31.11 -3.16 10.60
C LEU A 124 30.64 -2.71 11.99
N LEU A 125 29.57 -3.30 12.49
CA LEU A 125 28.99 -3.04 13.81
C LEU A 125 28.85 -4.32 14.63
N ASP A 126 28.72 -4.18 15.95
CA ASP A 126 28.40 -5.29 16.84
C ASP A 126 26.90 -5.61 16.85
N TYR A 127 26.57 -6.84 17.28
CA TYR A 127 25.19 -7.32 17.34
C TYR A 127 24.30 -6.49 18.26
N ASN A 128 24.83 -5.98 19.39
CA ASN A 128 24.02 -5.25 20.35
C ASN A 128 23.61 -3.88 19.80
N THR A 129 24.49 -3.21 19.06
CA THR A 129 24.16 -1.97 18.32
C THR A 129 23.00 -2.20 17.34
N ALA A 130 23.02 -3.31 16.58
CA ALA A 130 21.91 -3.64 15.66
C ALA A 130 20.59 -3.94 16.40
N VAL A 131 20.66 -4.61 17.55
CA VAL A 131 19.47 -4.87 18.39
C VAL A 131 18.93 -3.58 19.01
N GLU A 132 19.79 -2.68 19.46
CA GLU A 132 19.42 -1.38 20.03
C GLU A 132 18.70 -0.52 18.99
N ALA A 133 19.23 -0.45 17.77
CA ALA A 133 18.62 0.29 16.66
C ALA A 133 17.21 -0.23 16.31
N ILE A 134 17.03 -1.56 16.29
CA ILE A 134 15.71 -2.16 16.12
C ILE A 134 14.79 -1.78 17.28
N THR A 135 15.28 -1.86 18.52
CA THR A 135 14.48 -1.58 19.73
C THR A 135 14.01 -0.13 19.79
N GLU A 136 14.88 0.82 19.45
CA GLU A 136 14.53 2.24 19.33
C GLU A 136 13.46 2.44 18.25
N ALA A 137 13.65 1.80 17.10
CA ALA A 137 12.73 1.95 15.98
C ALA A 137 11.37 1.25 16.22
N TYR A 138 11.31 0.24 17.09
CA TYR A 138 10.06 -0.38 17.53
C TYR A 138 9.14 0.55 18.31
N GLY A 139 9.69 1.55 19.01
CA GLY A 139 8.88 2.55 19.72
C GLY A 139 7.98 3.37 18.80
N TYR A 140 8.27 3.37 17.48
CA TYR A 140 7.43 4.00 16.47
C TYR A 140 6.32 3.08 15.93
N CYS A 141 6.28 1.81 16.35
CA CYS A 141 5.28 0.83 15.95
C CYS A 141 4.31 0.44 17.06
N GLU A 142 4.54 0.92 18.29
CA GLU A 142 3.58 0.81 19.39
C GLU A 142 2.47 1.87 19.24
N PRO A 143 1.19 1.50 19.50
CA PRO A 143 0.04 2.38 19.40
C PRO A 143 -0.04 3.46 20.50
#